data_AF-A0A3D3MKW3-F1
#
_entry.id   AF-A0A3D3MKW3-F1
#
_cell.length_a   1.000
_cell.length_b   1.000
_cell.length_c   1.000
_cell.angle_alpha   90.00
_cell.angle_beta   90.00
_cell.angle_gamma   90.00
#
_symmetry.space_group_name_H-M   'P 1'
#
loop_
_entity.id
_entity.type
_entity.pdbx_description
1 polymer ?
#
loop_
_entity_poly.entity_id
_entity_poly.type
_entity_poly.pdbx_seq_one_letter_code
_entity_poly.pdbx_strand_id
1 'polypeptide(L)'
;MNEKGTIEKVLFYHLEIMLFDNKENYSLIRAVMYKDKAEPGEEYYEGEEYYNGEWHSYSGAFSYYPDPTPGDFIDELRAEEIMKIIDQKII
;
A
#
# COMPACT_ATOMS: atom_id res chain seq x y z
N MET A 1 -13.43 -6.34 -8.70
CA MET A 1 -13.24 -7.52 -7.83
C MET A 1 -11.79 -7.47 -7.40
N ASN A 2 -11.48 -7.19 -6.13
CA ASN A 2 -10.10 -7.21 -5.64
C ASN A 2 -9.66 -8.67 -5.55
N GLU A 3 -8.86 -9.09 -6.52
CA GLU A 3 -8.36 -10.45 -6.68
C GLU A 3 -7.29 -10.73 -5.62
N LYS A 4 -7.71 -10.94 -4.36
CA LYS A 4 -6.83 -11.42 -3.29
C LYS A 4 -6.10 -12.74 -3.63
N GLY A 5 -6.45 -13.42 -4.73
CA GLY A 5 -5.84 -14.66 -5.19
C GLY A 5 -4.65 -14.51 -6.14
N THR A 6 -4.34 -13.29 -6.61
CA THR A 6 -3.38 -13.04 -7.70
C THR A 6 -2.07 -12.40 -7.24
N ILE A 7 -2.07 -11.81 -6.06
CA ILE A 7 -0.84 -11.33 -5.40
C ILE A 7 -0.02 -12.55 -4.97
N GLU A 8 1.22 -12.60 -5.44
CA GLU A 8 2.22 -13.58 -5.01
C GLU A 8 2.88 -13.16 -3.70
N LYS A 9 3.25 -11.87 -3.62
CA LYS A 9 4.00 -11.32 -2.50
C LYS A 9 3.76 -9.83 -2.36
N VAL A 10 3.68 -9.36 -1.11
CA VAL A 10 3.84 -7.94 -0.79
C VAL A 10 5.31 -7.68 -0.49
N LEU A 11 5.91 -6.70 -1.17
CA LEU A 11 7.32 -6.34 -1.00
C LEU A 11 7.53 -5.45 0.23
N PHE A 12 6.70 -4.41 0.36
CA PHE A 12 6.68 -3.52 1.50
C PHE A 12 5.32 -2.82 1.62
N TYR A 13 5.06 -2.32 2.83
CA TYR A 13 4.07 -1.28 3.09
C TYR A 13 4.83 -0.03 3.51
N HIS A 14 4.36 1.12 3.05
CA HIS A 14 4.91 2.42 3.42
C HIS A 14 3.77 3.30 3.93
N LEU A 15 4.05 4.00 5.02
CA LEU A 15 3.11 4.86 5.71
C LEU A 15 3.68 6.27 5.79
N GLU A 16 2.90 7.23 5.30
CA GLU A 16 3.13 8.65 5.52
C GLU A 16 1.99 9.23 6.36
N ILE A 17 2.34 9.99 7.40
CA ILE A 17 1.38 10.71 8.24
C ILE A 17 1.61 12.20 8.03
N MET A 18 0.63 12.86 7.42
CA MET A 18 0.66 14.30 7.20
C MET A 18 -0.26 14.99 8.21
N LEU A 19 0.19 16.11 8.77
CA LEU A 19 -0.64 16.96 9.62
C LEU A 19 -1.23 18.10 8.78
N PHE A 20 -2.55 18.12 8.62
CA PHE A 20 -3.27 19.19 7.97
C PHE A 20 -4.39 19.68 8.89
N ASP A 21 -4.43 20.99 9.20
CA ASP A 21 -5.41 21.58 10.14
C ASP A 21 -5.54 20.84 11.49
N ASN A 22 -4.41 20.45 12.09
CA ASN A 22 -4.33 19.65 13.33
C ASN A 22 -5.02 18.27 13.25
N LYS A 23 -5.26 17.75 12.04
CA LYS A 23 -5.73 16.39 11.81
C LYS A 23 -4.65 15.59 11.11
N GLU A 24 -4.47 14.36 11.56
CA GLU A 24 -3.62 13.38 10.90
C GLU A 24 -4.35 12.86 9.64
N ASN A 25 -3.70 13.01 8.50
CA ASN A 25 -4.05 12.34 7.26
C ASN A 25 -3.04 11.23 7.02
N TYR A 26 -3.56 10.02 6.84
CA TYR A 26 -2.78 8.82 6.64
C TYR A 26 -2.75 8.50 5.15
N SER A 27 -1.56 8.38 4.56
CA SER A 27 -1.35 7.78 3.24
C SER A 27 -0.68 6.44 3.45
N LEU A 28 -1.31 5.39 2.92
CA LEU A 28 -0.82 4.02 3.02
C LEU A 28 -0.65 3.47 1.61
N ILE A 29 0.58 3.10 1.29
CA ILE A 29 0.92 2.51 0.00
C ILE A 29 1.60 1.15 0.21
N ARG A 30 1.59 0.33 -0.84
CA ARG A 30 2.33 -0.95 -0.88
C ARG A 30 2.92 -1.17 -2.26
N ALA A 31 3.95 -2.00 -2.33
CA ALA A 31 4.39 -2.60 -3.58
C ALA A 31 4.12 -4.10 -3.54
N VAL A 32 3.53 -4.63 -4.61
CA VAL A 32 3.11 -6.03 -4.72
C VAL A 32 3.67 -6.67 -5.99
N MET A 33 3.89 -7.97 -5.92
CA MET A 33 4.19 -8.84 -7.05
C MET A 33 2.92 -9.62 -7.41
N TYR A 34 2.54 -9.61 -8.68
CA TYR A 34 1.41 -10.35 -9.22
C TYR A 34 1.90 -11.54 -10.07
N LYS A 35 1.44 -12.76 -9.78
CA LYS A 35 1.85 -13.97 -10.51
C LYS A 35 1.14 -14.17 -11.86
N ASP A 36 -0.03 -13.55 -12.02
CA ASP A 36 -0.93 -13.76 -13.16
C ASP A 36 -0.88 -12.64 -14.19
N LYS A 37 -0.33 -11.47 -13.80
CA LYS A 37 -0.04 -10.34 -14.69
C LYS A 37 1.32 -10.47 -15.38
N ALA A 38 2.19 -11.35 -14.90
CA ALA A 38 3.49 -11.60 -15.47
C ALA A 38 3.40 -12.49 -16.73
N GLU A 39 4.16 -12.15 -17.77
CA GLU A 39 4.37 -13.09 -18.87
C GLU A 39 5.22 -14.29 -18.39
N PRO A 40 5.13 -15.47 -19.06
CA PRO A 40 5.93 -16.62 -18.67
C PRO A 40 7.44 -16.32 -18.64
N GLY A 41 8.02 -16.36 -17.44
CA GLY A 41 9.44 -16.08 -17.20
C GLY A 41 9.75 -14.64 -16.77
N GLU A 42 8.73 -13.80 -16.59
CA GLU A 42 8.86 -12.44 -16.08
C GLU A 42 8.28 -12.30 -14.67
N GLU A 43 8.59 -11.18 -14.01
CA GLU A 43 8.00 -10.76 -12.75
C GLU A 43 7.23 -9.46 -12.98
N TYR A 44 5.99 -9.38 -12.51
CA TYR A 44 5.19 -8.17 -12.60
C TYR A 44 5.03 -7.53 -11.22
N TYR A 45 5.44 -6.26 -11.12
CA TYR A 45 5.37 -5.47 -9.91
C TYR A 45 4.45 -4.28 -10.10
N GLU A 46 3.66 -3.98 -9.07
CA GLU A 46 2.75 -2.84 -9.07
C GLU A 46 2.79 -2.15 -7.71
N GLY A 47 2.81 -0.82 -7.74
CA GLY A 47 2.62 -0.01 -6.56
C GLY A 47 1.13 0.28 -6.39
N GLU A 48 0.66 0.37 -5.16
CA GLU A 48 -0.75 0.61 -4.86
C GLU A 48 -0.91 1.54 -3.66
N GLU A 49 -1.95 2.36 -3.68
CA GLU A 49 -2.38 3.23 -2.58
C GLU A 49 -3.74 2.78 -2.05
N TYR A 50 -3.92 2.81 -0.73
CA TYR A 50 -5.16 2.42 -0.08
C TYR A 50 -6.06 3.62 0.20
N TYR A 51 -7.27 3.60 -0.35
CA TYR A 51 -8.35 4.53 0.00
C TYR A 51 -9.71 3.94 -0.35
N ASN A 52 -10.78 4.47 0.25
CA ASN A 52 -12.17 4.03 0.01
C ASN A 52 -12.40 2.51 0.14
N GLY A 53 -11.70 1.85 1.07
CA GLY A 53 -11.84 0.42 1.31
C GLY A 53 -11.07 -0.50 0.36
N GLU A 54 -10.32 0.04 -0.61
CA GLU A 54 -9.62 -0.77 -1.61
C GLU A 54 -8.22 -0.24 -1.97
N TRP A 55 -7.43 -1.13 -2.59
CA TRP A 55 -6.11 -0.79 -3.13
C TRP A 55 -6.26 -0.34 -4.58
N HIS A 56 -5.61 0.76 -4.93
CA HIS A 56 -5.64 1.35 -6.26
C HIS A 56 -4.22 1.47 -6.82
N SER A 57 -4.05 1.24 -8.12
CA SER A 57 -2.75 1.36 -8.78
C SER A 57 -2.12 2.74 -8.55
N TYR A 58 -0.87 2.75 -8.08
CA TYR A 58 -0.08 3.92 -7.78
C TYR A 58 1.40 3.66 -8.08
N SER A 59 1.87 4.11 -9.25
CA SER A 59 3.25 3.90 -9.68
C SER A 59 4.30 4.59 -8.79
N GLY A 60 3.90 5.60 -8.02
CA GLY A 60 4.79 6.32 -7.10
C GLY A 60 5.25 5.51 -5.89
N ALA A 61 4.65 4.34 -5.61
CA ALA A 61 5.05 3.55 -4.43
C ALA A 61 6.53 3.15 -4.45
N PHE A 62 7.08 2.87 -5.63
CA PHE A 62 8.48 2.48 -5.77
C PHE A 62 9.46 3.63 -5.53
N SER A 63 9.02 4.89 -5.51
CA SER A 63 9.88 6.04 -5.23
C SER A 63 10.38 6.06 -3.78
N TYR A 64 9.71 5.34 -2.88
CA TYR A 64 10.06 5.22 -1.46
C TYR A 64 10.95 4.01 -1.17
N TYR A 65 11.51 3.35 -2.20
CA TYR A 65 12.45 2.23 -2.02
C TYR A 65 13.81 2.54 -2.63
N PRO A 66 14.93 2.27 -1.93
CA PRO A 66 15.02 1.67 -0.58
C PRO A 66 14.85 2.66 0.57
N ASP A 67 14.68 3.96 0.29
CA ASP A 67 14.56 5.02 1.30
C ASP A 67 13.08 5.38 1.52
N PRO A 68 12.49 5.05 2.69
CA PRO A 68 11.08 5.31 2.98
C PRO A 68 10.77 6.78 3.22
N THR A 69 11.72 7.71 3.09
CA THR A 69 11.49 9.13 3.38
C THR A 69 10.71 9.84 2.27
N PRO A 70 9.68 10.66 2.59
CA PRO A 70 9.08 10.85 3.92
C PRO A 70 8.19 9.68 4.35
N GLY A 71 8.21 9.33 5.63
CA GLY A 71 7.42 8.24 6.20
C GLY A 71 8.28 7.07 6.67
N ASP A 72 7.65 5.91 6.83
CA ASP A 72 8.28 4.70 7.36
C ASP A 72 7.77 3.45 6.64
N PHE A 73 8.64 2.44 6.50
CA PHE A 73 8.18 1.10 6.18
C PHE A 73 7.55 0.45 7.42
N ILE A 74 6.40 -0.18 7.22
CA ILE A 74 5.65 -0.86 8.27
C ILE A 74 5.35 -2.31 7.89
N ASP A 75 4.98 -3.13 8.87
CA ASP A 75 4.54 -4.50 8.62
C ASP A 75 3.05 -4.57 8.22
N GLU A 76 2.61 -5.76 7.79
CA GLU A 76 1.24 -6.00 7.37
C GLU A 76 0.23 -5.78 8.50
N LEU A 77 0.56 -6.18 9.73
CA LEU A 77 -0.31 -6.01 10.89
C LEU A 77 -0.60 -4.52 11.12
N ARG A 78 0.44 -3.68 11.07
CA ARG A 78 0.30 -2.24 11.21
C ARG A 78 -0.44 -1.63 10.02
N ALA A 79 -0.20 -2.11 8.80
CA ALA A 79 -0.92 -1.64 7.62
C ALA A 79 -2.43 -1.92 7.76
N GLU A 80 -2.84 -3.09 8.23
CA GLU A 80 -4.24 -3.42 8.50
C GLU A 80 -4.89 -2.53 9.57
N GLU A 81 -4.13 -2.10 10.59
CA GLU A 81 -4.60 -1.12 11.57
C GLU A 81 -4.85 0.24 10.92
N ILE A 82 -3.93 0.71 10.08
CA ILE A 82 -4.07 1.98 9.35
C ILE A 82 -5.23 1.93 8.36
N MET A 83 -5.42 0.82 7.64
CA MET A 83 -6.57 0.64 6.73
C MET A 83 -7.91 0.88 7.45
N LYS A 84 -8.06 0.39 8.70
CA LYS A 84 -9.27 0.62 9.51
C LYS A 84 -9.46 2.10 9.87
N ILE A 85 -8.37 2.83 10.09
CA ILE A 85 -8.39 4.27 10.38
C ILE A 85 -8.80 5.04 9.12
N ILE A 86 -8.18 4.74 7.96
CA ILE A 86 -8.47 5.37 6.67
C ILE A 86 -9.94 5.16 6.28
N ASP A 87 -10.45 3.95 6.43
CA ASP A 87 -11.84 3.61 6.09
C ASP A 87 -12.89 4.25 7.02
N GLN A 88 -12.47 4.87 8.13
CA GLN A 88 -13.35 5.38 9.19
C GLN A 88 -14.46 4.39 9.57
N LYS A 89 -14.12 3.11 9.78
CA LYS A 89 -14.94 2.23 10.62
C LYS A 89 -14.77 2.68 12.08
N ILE A 90 -15.33 3.85 12.41
CA ILE A 90 -15.66 4.21 13.77
C ILE A 90 -16.72 3.18 14.20
N ILE A 91 -16.33 2.24 15.08
CA ILE A 91 -17.26 1.35 15.78
C ILE A 91 -18.12 2.20 16.72
#